data_AF-A0A2J6SGV7-F1
#
_entry.id   AF-A0A2J6SGV7-F1
#
_cell.length_a   1.000
_cell.length_b   1.000
_cell.length_c   1.000
_cell.angle_alpha   90.00
_cell.angle_beta   90.00
_cell.angle_gamma   90.00
#
_symmetry.space_group_name_H-M   'P 1'
#
loop_
_entity.id
_entity.type
_entity.pdbx_description
1 polymer ?
#
loop_
_entity_poly.entity_id
_entity_poly.type
_entity_poly.pdbx_seq_one_letter_code
_entity_poly.pdbx_strand_id
1 'polypeptide(L)'
;MEDPPADLPTIWPPAFLSRFRPAPVHTTGPLTGYYIACGALYFGYTDDCFEAYCKKGDVILPLIRKPPLYLSYLFTGNNPLCRAFRTNIRAYNYAFAFTSISYKKDTRIDFSCRI
;
A
#
# COMPACT_ATOMS: atom_id res chain seq x y z
N MET A 1 -25.21 -31.84 27.66
CA MET A 1 -24.61 -30.62 27.09
C MET A 1 -23.13 -30.78 27.32
N GLU A 2 -22.41 -31.23 26.31
CA GLU A 2 -20.96 -31.36 26.37
C GLU A 2 -20.37 -29.95 26.17
N ASP A 3 -19.49 -29.53 27.08
CA ASP A 3 -18.78 -28.25 26.95
C ASP A 3 -17.83 -28.30 25.74
N PRO A 4 -17.66 -27.19 24.99
CA PRO A 4 -16.75 -27.16 23.85
C PRO A 4 -15.30 -27.34 24.34
N PRO A 5 -14.46 -28.09 23.59
CA PRO A 5 -13.08 -28.34 24.00
C PRO A 5 -12.31 -27.02 24.04
N ALA A 6 -11.97 -26.60 25.25
CA ALA A 6 -11.09 -25.47 25.50
C ALA A 6 -9.65 -25.94 25.31
N ASP A 7 -9.14 -25.86 24.08
CA ASP A 7 -7.70 -25.78 23.79
C ASP A 7 -7.48 -25.43 22.30
N LEU A 8 -7.56 -24.14 21.98
CA LEU A 8 -6.85 -23.62 20.82
C LEU A 8 -5.40 -23.33 21.26
N PRO A 9 -4.37 -23.84 20.57
CA PRO A 9 -3.00 -23.54 20.95
C PRO A 9 -2.72 -22.04 20.75
N THR A 10 -2.69 -21.29 21.85
CA THR A 10 -2.37 -19.84 21.91
C THR A 10 -0.88 -19.56 21.68
N ILE A 11 -0.16 -20.45 21.00
CA ILE A 11 1.27 -20.27 20.72
C ILE A 11 1.38 -19.62 19.34
N TRP A 12 1.46 -18.30 19.35
CA TRP A 12 1.84 -17.53 18.17
C TRP A 12 3.28 -17.91 17.80
N PRO A 13 3.56 -18.35 16.55
CA PRO A 13 4.92 -18.66 16.16
C PRO A 13 5.78 -17.40 16.35
N PRO A 14 7.02 -17.50 16.86
CA PRO A 14 7.85 -16.34 17.15
C PRO A 14 8.07 -15.40 15.96
N ALA A 15 7.94 -15.91 14.73
CA ALA A 15 8.02 -15.15 13.49
C ALA A 15 6.86 -14.15 13.29
N PHE A 16 5.72 -14.35 13.98
CA PHE A 16 4.54 -13.47 13.94
C PHE A 16 4.47 -12.51 15.13
N LEU A 17 5.37 -12.67 16.11
CA LEU A 17 5.53 -11.72 17.21
C LEU A 17 6.46 -10.60 16.73
N SER A 18 5.88 -9.47 16.35
CA SER A 18 6.66 -8.25 16.14
C SER A 18 7.42 -7.95 17.44
N ARG A 19 8.75 -8.08 17.41
CA ARG A 19 9.62 -7.61 18.49
C ARG A 19 9.66 -6.08 18.41
N PHE A 20 8.55 -5.44 18.77
CA PHE A 20 8.48 -3.99 18.83
C PHE A 20 9.56 -3.51 19.79
N ARG A 21 10.59 -2.89 19.23
CA ARG A 21 11.56 -2.12 20.01
C ARG A 21 11.03 -0.69 20.04
N PRO A 22 10.85 -0.08 21.22
CA PRO A 22 10.57 1.34 21.31
C PRO A 22 11.71 2.10 20.63
N ALA A 23 11.47 2.56 19.41
CA ALA A 23 12.32 3.55 18.77
C ALA A 23 11.83 4.94 19.20
N PRO A 24 12.69 5.96 19.24
CA PRO A 24 12.24 7.34 19.34
C PRO A 24 11.15 7.61 18.30
N VAL A 25 10.11 8.35 18.68
CA VAL A 25 9.04 8.73 17.74
C VAL A 25 9.65 9.59 16.65
N HIS A 26 9.84 9.00 15.47
CA HIS A 26 10.25 9.74 14.29
C HIS A 26 9.07 10.60 13.83
N THR A 27 9.14 11.90 14.13
CA THR A 27 8.18 12.88 13.63
C THR A 27 8.73 13.44 12.33
N THR A 28 8.01 13.26 11.22
CA THR A 28 8.40 13.79 9.90
C THR A 28 8.29 15.31 9.80
N GLY A 29 8.03 16.02 10.91
CA GLY A 29 7.71 17.44 10.94
C GLY A 29 6.25 17.72 10.52
N PRO A 30 5.83 18.99 10.56
CA PRO A 30 4.49 19.39 10.12
C PRO A 30 4.36 19.35 8.59
N LEU A 31 3.18 18.97 8.08
CA LEU A 31 2.82 18.97 6.65
C LEU A 31 2.43 20.38 6.18
N THR A 32 3.36 21.32 6.29
CA THR A 32 3.12 22.75 6.03
C THR A 32 3.84 23.27 4.79
N GLY A 33 4.80 22.51 4.25
CA GLY A 33 5.47 22.88 3.01
C GLY A 33 4.52 22.79 1.82
N TYR A 34 4.63 23.72 0.87
CA TYR A 34 3.76 23.78 -0.31
C TYR A 34 4.58 23.89 -1.61
N TYR A 35 4.29 23.02 -2.57
CA TYR A 35 4.87 23.07 -3.91
C TYR A 35 4.09 24.04 -4.80
N ILE A 36 4.70 25.17 -5.16
CA ILE A 36 4.11 26.17 -6.06
C ILE A 36 3.78 25.57 -7.44
N ALA A 37 4.56 24.61 -7.92
CA ALA A 37 4.41 24.04 -9.25
C ALA A 37 3.22 23.09 -9.42
N CYS A 38 2.83 22.35 -8.38
CA CYS A 38 1.79 21.31 -8.46
C CYS A 38 0.73 21.37 -7.36
N GLY A 39 0.89 22.28 -6.39
CA GLY A 39 -0.03 22.45 -5.27
C GLY A 39 0.06 21.38 -4.18
N ALA A 40 1.03 20.46 -4.25
CA ALA A 40 1.19 19.40 -3.28
C ALA A 40 1.76 19.92 -1.95
N LEU A 41 1.25 19.41 -0.83
CA LEU A 41 1.83 19.65 0.48
C LEU A 41 2.96 18.66 0.76
N TYR A 42 4.02 19.12 1.42
CA TYR A 42 5.13 18.28 1.86
C TYR A 42 5.48 18.54 3.32
N PHE A 43 6.06 17.51 3.93
CA PHE A 43 6.54 17.58 5.30
C PHE A 43 7.81 18.43 5.35
N GLY A 44 7.77 19.54 6.08
CA GLY A 44 8.92 20.41 6.26
C GLY A 44 9.88 19.81 7.27
N TYR A 45 10.74 18.90 6.83
CA TYR A 45 11.82 18.38 7.66
C TYR A 45 13.08 19.25 7.52
N THR A 46 13.82 19.41 8.61
CA THR A 46 14.99 20.29 8.70
C THR A 46 16.33 19.58 8.44
N ASP A 47 16.37 18.25 8.25
CA ASP A 47 17.60 17.58 7.80
C ASP A 47 17.73 17.63 6.28
N ASP A 48 18.94 17.95 5.85
CA ASP A 48 19.42 18.14 4.47
C ASP A 48 19.25 16.91 3.54
N CYS A 49 18.63 15.82 4.00
CA CYS A 49 18.58 14.54 3.30
C CYS A 49 17.22 14.19 2.68
N PHE A 50 16.16 14.99 2.88
CA PHE A 50 14.89 14.78 2.18
C PHE A 50 14.78 15.68 0.95
N GLU A 51 15.41 15.25 -0.13
CA GLU A 51 15.19 15.83 -1.44
C GLU A 51 13.76 15.47 -1.85
N ALA A 52 12.82 16.39 -1.60
CA ALA A 52 11.44 16.27 -2.01
C ALA A 52 11.39 16.44 -3.54
N TYR A 53 11.78 15.37 -4.22
CA TYR A 53 11.87 15.32 -5.66
C TYR A 53 10.46 15.10 -6.20
N CYS A 54 9.66 16.17 -6.26
CA CYS A 54 8.75 16.32 -7.38
C CYS A 54 9.66 16.37 -8.62
N LYS A 55 10.07 15.20 -9.13
CA LYS A 55 10.80 15.03 -10.39
C LYS A 55 10.16 15.96 -11.38
N LYS A 56 10.91 16.99 -11.75
CA LYS A 56 10.51 18.26 -12.36
C LYS A 56 9.92 18.02 -13.76
N GLY A 57 8.82 17.28 -13.84
CA GLY A 57 8.25 16.77 -15.08
C GLY A 57 9.00 15.60 -15.74
N ASP A 58 10.09 15.05 -15.15
CA ASP A 58 10.85 13.94 -15.76
C ASP A 58 10.04 12.65 -15.96
N VAL A 59 8.91 12.53 -15.26
CA VAL A 59 7.95 11.45 -15.50
C VAL A 59 6.83 12.00 -16.38
N ILE A 60 7.00 11.82 -17.70
CA ILE A 60 5.88 11.93 -18.64
C ILE A 60 4.98 10.72 -18.38
N LEU A 61 3.94 10.91 -17.57
CA LEU A 61 2.92 9.89 -17.40
C LEU A 61 2.21 9.72 -18.74
N PRO A 62 2.17 8.50 -19.31
CA PRO A 62 1.39 8.27 -20.51
C PRO A 62 -0.07 8.62 -20.23
N LEU A 63 -0.75 9.17 -21.24
CA LEU A 63 -2.17 9.47 -21.13
C LEU A 63 -2.92 8.21 -20.67
N ILE A 64 -3.80 8.38 -19.68
CA ILE A 64 -4.59 7.28 -19.12
C ILE A 64 -5.31 6.59 -20.28
N ARG A 65 -4.95 5.32 -20.52
CA ARG A 65 -5.58 4.52 -21.57
C ARG A 65 -7.03 4.28 -21.19
N LYS A 66 -7.91 4.29 -22.19
CA LYS A 66 -9.33 3.94 -21.97
C LYS A 66 -9.40 2.53 -21.38
N PRO A 67 -10.24 2.31 -20.35
CA PRO A 67 -10.42 0.98 -19.80
C PRO A 67 -11.02 0.05 -20.86
N PRO A 68 -10.78 -1.28 -20.76
CA PRO A 68 -11.48 -2.27 -21.57
C PRO A 68 -13.00 -2.04 -21.55
N LEU A 69 -13.68 -2.30 -22.66
CA LEU A 69 -15.13 -2.07 -22.84
C LEU A 69 -15.97 -2.59 -21.68
N TYR A 70 -15.68 -3.80 -21.23
CA TYR A 70 -16.37 -4.43 -20.11
C TYR A 70 -16.20 -3.65 -18.80
N LEU A 71 -14.96 -3.24 -18.48
CA LEU A 71 -14.70 -2.41 -17.31
C LEU A 71 -15.39 -1.05 -17.43
N SER A 72 -15.33 -0.40 -18.59
CA SER A 72 -16.04 0.86 -18.83
C SER A 72 -17.53 0.71 -18.54
N TYR A 73 -18.16 -0.37 -19.03
CA TYR A 73 -19.56 -0.68 -18.77
C TYR A 73 -19.86 -0.88 -17.28
N LEU A 74 -18.98 -1.53 -16.53
CA LEU A 74 -19.13 -1.68 -15.07
C LEU A 74 -19.05 -0.34 -14.33
N PHE A 75 -18.24 0.60 -14.81
CA PHE A 75 -18.11 1.93 -14.23
C PHE A 75 -19.25 2.89 -14.58
N THR A 76 -19.79 2.81 -15.80
CA THR A 76 -20.77 3.79 -16.30
C THR A 76 -22.20 3.27 -16.38
N GLY A 77 -22.40 1.95 -16.38
CA GLY A 77 -23.71 1.33 -16.48
C GLY A 77 -24.60 1.58 -15.26
N ASN A 78 -25.92 1.57 -15.48
CA ASN A 78 -26.92 1.79 -14.43
C ASN A 78 -27.59 0.50 -13.91
N ASN A 79 -27.13 -0.65 -14.37
CA ASN A 79 -27.67 -1.93 -13.96
C ASN A 79 -27.27 -2.27 -12.50
N PRO A 80 -28.05 -3.11 -11.79
CA PRO A 80 -27.75 -3.52 -10.42
C PRO A 80 -26.33 -4.05 -10.25
N LEU A 81 -25.84 -4.79 -11.25
CA LEU A 81 -24.48 -5.30 -11.31
C LEU A 81 -23.43 -4.18 -11.32
N CYS A 82 -23.60 -3.15 -12.17
CA CYS A 82 -22.68 -2.00 -12.24
C CYS A 82 -22.69 -1.20 -10.93
N ARG A 83 -23.84 -1.11 -10.25
CA ARG A 83 -23.94 -0.49 -8.93
C ARG A 83 -23.18 -1.31 -7.87
N ALA A 84 -23.42 -2.62 -7.82
CA ALA A 84 -22.71 -3.52 -6.91
C ALA A 84 -21.20 -3.50 -7.14
N PHE A 85 -20.75 -3.44 -8.41
CA PHE A 85 -19.35 -3.31 -8.75
C PHE A 85 -18.74 -2.02 -8.18
N ARG A 86 -19.37 -0.86 -8.42
CA ARG A 86 -18.87 0.43 -7.92
C ARG A 86 -18.84 0.50 -6.39
N THR A 87 -19.83 -0.07 -5.72
CA THR A 87 -19.86 -0.16 -4.25
C THR A 87 -18.71 -1.00 -3.71
N ASN A 88 -18.36 -2.10 -4.38
CA ASN A 88 -17.40 -3.09 -3.88
C ASN A 88 -16.02 -3.05 -4.56
N ILE A 89 -15.76 -2.08 -5.44
CA ILE A 89 -14.55 -2.06 -6.26
C ILE A 89 -13.25 -2.09 -5.45
N ARG A 90 -13.22 -1.44 -4.28
CA ARG A 90 -12.06 -1.47 -3.38
C ARG A 90 -11.79 -2.89 -2.87
N ALA A 91 -12.84 -3.60 -2.45
CA ALA A 91 -12.71 -4.98 -1.98
C ALA A 91 -12.19 -5.92 -3.09
N TYR A 92 -12.69 -5.77 -4.31
CA TYR A 92 -12.17 -6.51 -5.47
C TYR A 92 -10.70 -6.18 -5.74
N ASN A 93 -10.33 -4.90 -5.77
CA ASN A 93 -8.94 -4.49 -6.00
C ASN A 93 -8.00 -5.01 -4.88
N TYR A 94 -8.45 -5.02 -3.63
CA TYR A 94 -7.67 -5.60 -2.53
C TYR A 94 -7.48 -7.11 -2.70
N ALA A 95 -8.54 -7.84 -3.08
CA ALA A 95 -8.42 -9.27 -3.36
C ALA A 95 -7.46 -9.55 -4.52
N PHE A 96 -7.48 -8.73 -5.58
CA PHE A 96 -6.58 -8.86 -6.72
C PHE A 96 -5.14 -8.38 -6.44
N ALA A 97 -4.92 -7.44 -5.51
CA ALA A 97 -3.57 -6.98 -5.18
C ALA A 97 -2.69 -8.14 -4.67
N PHE A 98 -3.27 -9.07 -3.91
CA PHE A 98 -2.56 -10.25 -3.40
C PHE A 98 -2.11 -11.21 -4.51
N THR A 99 -2.81 -11.26 -5.64
CA THR A 99 -2.41 -12.14 -6.76
C THR A 99 -1.33 -11.53 -7.65
N SER A 100 -1.00 -10.25 -7.46
CA SER A 100 0.04 -9.53 -8.20
C SER A 100 1.41 -9.50 -7.52
N ILE A 101 1.57 -10.17 -6.37
CA ILE A 101 2.89 -10.38 -5.76
C ILE A 101 3.71 -11.33 -6.65
N SER A 102 4.48 -10.75 -7.57
CA SER A 102 5.61 -11.43 -8.18
C SER A 102 6.85 -11.08 -7.37
N TYR A 103 7.30 -12.00 -6.51
CA TYR A 103 8.56 -11.83 -5.79
C TYR A 103 9.71 -12.21 -6.72
N LYS A 104 10.53 -11.23 -7.10
CA LYS A 104 11.84 -11.48 -7.67
C LYS A 104 12.85 -11.39 -6.53
N LYS A 105 13.46 -12.53 -6.16
CA LYS A 105 14.47 -12.57 -5.10
C LYS A 105 15.57 -11.56 -5.41
N ASP A 106 15.73 -10.58 -4.52
CA ASP A 106 16.88 -9.69 -4.59
C ASP A 106 18.11 -10.50 -4.17
N THR A 107 18.99 -10.79 -5.13
CA THR A 107 20.21 -11.55 -4.89
C THR A 107 21.26 -10.76 -4.11
N ARG A 108 21.07 -9.45 -3.92
CA ARG A 108 21.97 -8.59 -3.11
C ARG A 108 21.65 -8.69 -1.62
N ILE A 109 20.42 -9.06 -1.29
CA ILE A 109 19.96 -9.22 0.08
C ILE A 109 19.99 -10.71 0.41
N ASP A 110 21.21 -11.24 0.54
CA ASP A 110 21.41 -12.57 1.10
C ASP A 110 21.59 -12.45 2.61
N PHE A 111 20.54 -12.77 3.37
CA PHE A 111 20.61 -12.84 4.83
C PHE A 111 21.32 -14.10 5.33
N SER A 112 22.04 -14.83 4.47
CA SER A 112 22.91 -15.95 4.85
C SER A 112 24.17 -15.52 5.62
N CYS A 113 24.25 -14.29 6.11
CA CYS A 113 25.31 -13.87 7.02
C CYS A 113 25.28 -14.79 8.25
N ARG A 114 26.32 -15.63 8.29
CA ARG A 114 26.55 -16.79 9.13
C ARG A 114 26.42 -16.43 10.61
N ILE A 115 25.72 -17.30 11.36
CA ILE A 115 25.80 -17.39 12.82
C ILE A 115 27.25 -17.70 13.21
#